data_AF-A0A961XSB9-F1
#
_entry.id   AF-A0A961XSB9-F1
#
_cell.length_a   1.000
_cell.length_b   1.000
_cell.length_c   1.000
_cell.angle_alpha   90.00
_cell.angle_beta   90.00
_cell.angle_gamma   90.00
#
_symmetry.space_group_name_H-M   'P 1'
#
loop_
_entity.id
_entity.type
_entity.pdbx_description
1 polymer ?
#
loop_
_entity_poly.entity_id
_entity_poly.type
_entity_poly.pdbx_seq_one_letter_code
_entity_poly.pdbx_strand_id
1 'polypeptide(L)'
;AFLEFLGSQFGVMGPLLFGIFLAAIFRLPIEGINRQQVFLLSFSVPVLAIICFQALMSKAYANWAALTYVAATVLVADLMVNRIPQWWLRVSMTMHSVVLAVLAIAVAFSQSGQLPLPEGVDPFKRMQGSHEMAAIIRKAAAGGDYRAILSDNRRGTSLMIYYLRDETVPVQAWFEGGRPNDHFEMTRAWQDEKLEPVLYFTWSRNPAAIISSFKDAELVSEVSIGSGEIPRIWLYRLAGYRGPGSSQ
;
A
#
# COMPACT_ATOMS: atom_id res chain seq x y z
N ALA A 1 19.15 12.52 -4.70
CA ALA A 1 18.58 11.84 -3.52
C ALA A 1 18.13 12.84 -2.46
N PHE A 2 19.03 13.50 -1.71
CA PHE A 2 18.62 14.42 -0.63
C PHE A 2 17.74 15.60 -1.07
N LEU A 3 18.14 16.38 -2.08
CA LEU A 3 17.34 17.54 -2.55
C LEU A 3 15.97 17.12 -3.10
N GLU A 4 15.91 15.96 -3.76
CA GLU A 4 14.66 15.36 -4.23
C GLU A 4 13.76 14.96 -3.05
N PHE A 5 14.33 14.34 -2.02
CA PHE A 5 13.61 14.02 -0.78
C PHE A 5 13.10 15.30 -0.09
N LEU A 6 13.94 16.31 0.08
CA LEU A 6 13.55 17.57 0.73
C LEU A 6 12.47 18.30 -0.10
N GLY A 7 12.63 18.33 -1.42
CA GLY A 7 11.63 18.85 -2.34
C GLY A 7 10.30 18.11 -2.25
N SER A 8 10.33 16.78 -2.11
CA SER A 8 9.11 15.97 -1.97
C SER A 8 8.32 16.28 -0.70
N GLN A 9 8.95 16.81 0.36
CA GLN A 9 8.26 17.20 1.59
C GLN A 9 7.33 18.41 1.39
N PHE A 10 7.65 19.30 0.46
CA PHE A 10 6.71 20.36 0.02
C PHE A 10 5.48 19.76 -0.66
N GLY A 11 5.59 18.60 -1.30
CA GLY A 11 4.46 17.86 -1.86
C GLY A 11 3.64 17.13 -0.79
N VAL A 12 4.29 16.58 0.24
CA VAL A 12 3.62 15.82 1.31
C VAL A 12 2.84 16.72 2.27
N MET A 13 3.50 17.76 2.82
CA MET A 13 2.87 18.66 3.79
C MET A 13 2.17 19.85 3.13
N GLY A 14 2.48 20.13 1.86
CA GLY A 14 2.01 21.29 1.12
C GLY A 14 3.03 22.44 1.14
N PRO A 15 3.20 23.17 0.02
CA PRO A 15 4.35 24.04 -0.18
C PRO A 15 4.45 25.17 0.84
N LEU A 16 3.30 25.77 1.20
CA LEU A 16 3.24 26.83 2.19
C LEU A 16 3.47 26.32 3.61
N LEU A 17 2.83 25.21 3.99
CA LEU A 17 2.90 24.67 5.34
C LEU A 17 4.31 24.18 5.66
N PHE A 18 4.96 23.49 4.73
CA PHE A 18 6.34 23.05 4.92
C PHE A 18 7.32 24.23 4.96
N GLY A 19 7.10 25.27 4.14
CA GLY A 19 7.91 26.50 4.20
C GLY A 19 7.78 27.22 5.55
N ILE A 20 6.57 27.32 6.09
CA ILE A 20 6.32 27.88 7.43
C ILE A 20 6.99 27.02 8.50
N PHE A 21 6.89 25.70 8.40
CA PHE A 21 7.55 24.78 9.34
C PHE A 21 9.07 24.96 9.35
N LEU A 22 9.71 25.00 8.17
CA LEU A 22 11.15 25.26 8.06
C LEU A 22 11.53 26.61 8.68
N ALA A 23 10.75 27.67 8.39
CA ALA A 23 11.00 28.98 9.00
C ALA A 23 10.85 28.92 10.54
N ALA A 24 9.87 28.19 11.07
CA ALA A 24 9.63 28.05 12.49
C ALA A 24 10.79 27.36 13.22
N ILE A 25 11.42 26.35 12.60
CA ILE A 25 12.60 25.66 13.17
C ILE A 25 13.72 26.65 13.50
N PHE A 26 13.96 27.63 12.63
CA PHE A 26 15.06 28.60 12.79
C PHE A 26 14.64 29.89 13.52
N ARG A 27 13.39 30.35 13.36
CA ARG A 27 12.94 31.64 13.90
C ARG A 27 12.44 31.56 15.34
N LEU A 28 11.68 30.53 15.70
CA LEU A 28 11.10 30.44 17.06
C LEU A 28 12.16 30.43 18.17
N PRO A 29 13.32 29.75 18.03
CA PRO A 29 14.39 29.83 19.03
C PRO A 29 14.97 31.24 19.22
N ILE A 30 14.92 32.07 18.16
CA ILE A 30 15.46 33.45 18.16
C ILE A 30 14.42 34.44 18.70
N GLU A 31 13.16 34.29 18.28
CA GLU A 31 12.04 35.20 18.62
C GLU A 31 11.45 34.93 20.03
N GLY A 32 11.83 33.83 20.66
CA GLY A 32 11.26 33.36 21.91
C GLY A 32 10.22 32.27 21.68
N ILE A 33 10.48 31.10 22.27
CA ILE A 33 9.69 29.88 22.11
C ILE A 33 9.00 29.51 23.43
N ASN A 34 7.74 29.11 23.37
CA ASN A 34 7.00 28.61 24.54
C ASN A 34 7.16 27.08 24.69
N ARG A 35 6.74 26.54 25.85
CA ARG A 35 6.89 25.11 26.16
C ARG A 35 6.17 24.20 25.16
N GLN A 36 5.01 24.62 24.67
CA GLN A 36 4.21 23.87 23.71
C GLN A 36 4.91 23.80 22.34
N GLN A 37 5.48 24.90 21.88
CA GLN A 37 6.24 24.96 20.64
C GLN A 37 7.53 24.16 20.72
N VAL A 38 8.24 24.19 21.86
CA VAL A 38 9.39 23.30 22.11
C VAL A 38 8.96 21.85 21.99
N PHE A 39 7.88 21.46 22.67
CA PHE A 39 7.34 20.10 22.59
C PHE A 39 7.05 19.69 21.14
N LEU A 40 6.33 20.51 20.38
CA LEU A 40 5.99 20.19 18.99
C LEU A 40 7.23 20.07 18.11
N LEU A 41 8.22 20.97 18.26
CA LEU A 41 9.49 20.86 17.55
C LEU A 41 10.28 19.61 17.95
N SER A 42 10.28 19.21 19.22
CA SER A 42 10.96 17.99 19.70
C SER A 42 10.36 16.72 19.11
N PHE A 43 9.07 16.70 18.77
CA PHE A 43 8.43 15.54 18.12
C PHE A 43 8.47 15.58 16.60
N SER A 44 8.81 16.72 15.98
CA SER A 44 8.91 16.85 14.53
C SER A 44 10.36 16.85 14.01
N VAL A 45 11.22 17.70 14.56
CA VAL A 45 12.55 17.98 14.00
C VAL A 45 13.49 16.77 14.06
N PRO A 46 13.58 15.99 15.16
CA PRO A 46 14.46 14.83 15.18
C PRO A 46 14.10 13.78 14.13
N VAL A 47 12.81 13.52 13.94
CA VAL A 47 12.33 12.58 12.92
C VAL A 47 12.72 13.06 11.52
N LEU A 48 12.45 14.34 11.21
CA LEU A 48 12.84 14.91 9.92
C LEU A 48 14.36 14.84 9.72
N ALA A 49 15.15 15.18 10.74
CA ALA A 49 16.61 15.14 10.68
C ALA A 49 17.16 13.74 10.41
N ILE A 50 16.60 12.71 11.05
CA ILE A 50 17.00 11.31 10.83
C ILE A 50 16.72 10.90 9.38
N ILE A 51 15.53 11.20 8.84
CA ILE A 51 15.21 10.81 7.46
C ILE A 51 15.99 11.66 6.44
N CYS A 52 16.24 12.94 6.75
CA CYS A 52 17.15 13.79 5.98
C CYS A 52 18.56 13.19 5.91
N PHE A 53 19.10 12.71 7.05
CA PHE A 53 20.39 12.04 7.09
C PHE A 53 20.38 10.73 6.29
N GLN A 54 19.31 9.93 6.41
CA GLN A 54 19.14 8.74 5.57
C GLN A 54 19.11 9.08 4.08
N ALA A 55 18.45 10.18 3.69
CA ALA A 55 18.37 10.64 2.31
C ALA A 55 19.70 11.15 1.72
N LEU A 56 20.69 11.47 2.57
CA LEU A 56 22.07 11.75 2.16
C LEU A 56 22.83 10.46 1.82
N MET A 57 22.53 9.36 2.52
CA MET A 57 23.22 8.08 2.37
C MET A 57 22.58 7.18 1.31
N SER A 58 21.25 7.19 1.20
CA SER A 58 20.49 6.32 0.31
C SER A 58 19.16 6.96 -0.10
N LYS A 59 18.44 6.33 -1.03
CA LYS A 59 17.11 6.77 -1.44
C LYS A 59 16.14 6.65 -0.25
N ALA A 60 15.52 7.76 0.12
CA ALA A 60 14.43 7.81 1.08
C ALA A 60 13.11 8.09 0.35
N TYR A 61 12.05 7.37 0.71
CA TYR A 61 10.71 7.66 0.19
C TYR A 61 10.09 8.84 0.94
N ALA A 62 9.31 9.67 0.25
CA ALA A 62 8.70 10.86 0.83
C ALA A 62 7.84 10.56 2.08
N ASN A 63 7.14 9.42 2.07
CA ASN A 63 6.30 8.98 3.18
C ASN A 63 7.08 8.57 4.44
N TRP A 64 8.39 8.35 4.37
CA TRP A 64 9.19 8.01 5.55
C TRP A 64 9.24 9.15 6.57
N ALA A 65 9.08 10.39 6.12
CA ALA A 65 9.01 11.56 7.01
C ALA A 65 7.63 11.79 7.62
N ALA A 66 6.62 10.95 7.33
CA ALA A 66 5.22 11.22 7.70
C ALA A 66 5.02 11.51 9.20
N LEU A 67 5.79 10.85 10.07
CA LEU A 67 5.69 11.02 11.52
C LEU A 67 6.07 12.44 11.97
N THR A 68 6.95 13.13 11.25
CA THR A 68 7.26 14.56 11.47
C THR A 68 6.00 15.42 11.49
N TYR A 69 5.06 15.10 10.60
CA TYR A 69 3.91 15.95 10.30
C TYR A 69 2.82 15.90 11.36
N VAL A 70 2.82 14.92 12.26
CA VAL A 70 1.86 14.86 13.37
C VAL A 70 2.01 16.09 14.27
N ALA A 71 3.22 16.37 14.74
CA ALA A 71 3.50 17.55 15.57
C ALA A 71 3.67 18.83 14.74
N ALA A 72 4.34 18.75 13.58
CA ALA A 72 4.59 19.92 12.75
C ALA A 72 3.30 20.59 12.26
N THR A 73 2.27 19.81 11.92
CA THR A 73 0.99 20.37 11.46
C THR A 73 0.30 21.17 12.56
N VAL A 74 0.32 20.69 13.81
CA VAL A 74 -0.23 21.43 14.96
C VAL A 74 0.52 22.73 15.19
N LEU A 75 1.86 22.69 15.11
CA LEU A 75 2.70 23.88 15.26
C LEU A 75 2.39 24.90 14.16
N VAL A 76 2.35 24.47 12.90
CA VAL A 76 2.08 25.37 11.78
C VAL A 76 0.67 25.92 11.87
N ALA A 77 -0.32 25.13 12.26
CA ALA A 77 -1.69 25.60 12.46
C ALA A 77 -1.76 26.71 13.52
N ASP A 78 -1.10 26.55 14.67
CA ASP A 78 -0.98 27.60 15.69
C ASP A 78 -0.39 28.89 15.11
N LEU A 79 0.73 28.78 14.38
CA LEU A 79 1.37 29.94 13.75
C LEU A 79 0.47 30.60 12.71
N MET A 80 -0.25 29.81 11.90
CA MET A 80 -1.15 30.33 10.87
C MET A 80 -2.35 31.10 11.43
N VAL A 81 -2.85 30.68 12.60
CA VAL A 81 -3.99 31.33 13.25
C VAL A 81 -3.54 32.54 14.07
N ASN A 82 -2.42 32.44 14.79
CA ASN A 82 -2.06 33.40 15.83
C ASN A 82 -0.94 34.38 15.45
N ARG A 83 -0.09 34.07 14.44
CA ARG A 83 1.08 34.90 14.10
C ARG A 83 1.16 35.34 12.64
N ILE A 84 0.60 34.55 11.72
CA ILE A 84 0.68 34.81 10.29
C ILE A 84 -0.61 35.49 9.82
N PRO A 85 -0.55 36.46 8.89
CA PRO A 85 -1.74 37.09 8.32
C PRO A 85 -2.74 36.06 7.77
N GLN A 86 -4.02 36.22 8.14
CA GLN A 86 -5.08 35.25 7.82
C GLN A 86 -5.27 34.96 6.31
N TRP A 87 -4.80 35.82 5.42
CA TRP A 87 -4.87 35.57 3.99
C TRP A 87 -4.03 34.34 3.60
N TRP A 88 -2.89 34.08 4.26
CA TRP A 88 -2.08 32.89 4.01
C TRP A 88 -2.81 31.61 4.43
N LEU A 89 -3.56 31.66 5.53
CA LEU A 89 -4.41 30.54 5.95
C LEU A 89 -5.47 30.24 4.88
N ARG A 90 -6.13 31.28 4.36
CA ARG A 90 -7.10 31.14 3.26
C ARG A 90 -6.47 30.56 2.00
N VAL A 91 -5.28 31.02 1.60
CA VAL A 91 -4.54 30.47 0.46
C VAL A 91 -4.21 29.00 0.69
N SER A 92 -3.67 28.65 1.86
CA SER A 92 -3.36 27.26 2.22
C SER A 92 -4.60 26.38 2.13
N MET A 93 -5.69 26.77 2.81
CA MET A 93 -6.93 26.01 2.86
C MET A 93 -7.55 25.83 1.47
N THR A 94 -7.54 26.88 0.65
CA THR A 94 -8.04 26.82 -0.72
C THR A 94 -7.23 25.83 -1.55
N MET A 95 -5.90 25.92 -1.51
CA MET A 95 -5.01 25.01 -2.22
C MET A 95 -5.23 23.54 -1.81
N HIS A 96 -5.26 23.25 -0.51
CA HIS A 96 -5.48 21.88 -0.03
C HIS A 96 -6.89 21.38 -0.37
N SER A 97 -7.91 22.23 -0.29
CA SER A 97 -9.28 21.86 -0.65
C SER A 97 -9.42 21.57 -2.13
N VAL A 98 -8.77 22.35 -3.01
CA VAL A 98 -8.73 22.11 -4.45
C VAL A 98 -8.02 20.78 -4.75
N VAL A 99 -6.85 20.55 -4.15
CA VAL A 99 -6.12 19.28 -4.33
C VAL A 99 -6.96 18.10 -3.85
N LEU A 100 -7.58 18.21 -2.68
CA LEU A 100 -8.47 17.18 -2.14
C LEU A 100 -9.65 16.93 -3.07
N ALA A 101 -10.31 17.97 -3.57
CA ALA A 101 -11.44 17.84 -4.49
C ALA A 101 -11.03 17.17 -5.80
N VAL A 102 -9.90 17.59 -6.39
CA VAL A 102 -9.35 16.98 -7.61
C VAL A 102 -9.05 15.50 -7.39
N LEU A 103 -8.37 15.14 -6.30
CA LEU A 103 -8.05 13.75 -5.98
C LEU A 103 -9.32 12.92 -5.69
N ALA A 104 -10.27 13.47 -4.94
CA ALA A 104 -11.52 12.79 -4.61
C ALA A 104 -12.36 12.54 -5.86
N ILE A 105 -12.48 13.52 -6.76
CA ILE A 105 -13.14 13.37 -8.06
C ILE A 105 -12.38 12.34 -8.90
N ALA A 106 -11.05 12.45 -8.99
CA ALA A 106 -10.23 11.53 -9.77
C ALA A 106 -10.41 10.08 -9.31
N VAL A 107 -10.47 9.82 -7.99
CA VAL A 107 -10.72 8.49 -7.42
C VAL A 107 -12.18 8.05 -7.62
N ALA A 108 -13.16 8.92 -7.39
CA ALA A 108 -14.58 8.59 -7.54
C ALA A 108 -14.94 8.20 -8.98
N PHE A 109 -14.24 8.78 -9.96
CA PHE A 109 -14.44 8.53 -11.37
C PHE A 109 -13.30 7.74 -12.03
N SER A 110 -12.39 7.15 -11.24
CA SER A 110 -11.30 6.33 -11.79
C SER A 110 -11.84 4.98 -12.27
N GLN A 111 -12.36 4.92 -13.49
CA GLN A 111 -12.50 3.64 -14.19
C GLN A 111 -11.24 3.37 -15.00
N SER A 112 -10.97 2.09 -15.30
CA SER A 112 -9.77 1.69 -16.03
C SER A 112 -9.65 2.42 -17.36
N GLY A 113 -8.52 3.09 -17.55
CA GLY A 113 -8.21 3.81 -18.78
C GLY A 113 -8.94 5.16 -18.96
N GLN A 114 -9.71 5.62 -17.95
CA GLN A 114 -10.47 6.88 -18.04
C GLN A 114 -9.74 8.10 -17.48
N LEU A 115 -8.58 7.93 -16.84
CA LEU A 115 -7.73 9.06 -16.44
C LEU A 115 -6.54 9.20 -17.42
N PRO A 116 -6.64 10.03 -18.46
CA PRO A 116 -5.57 10.21 -19.43
C PRO A 116 -4.49 11.12 -18.85
N LEU A 117 -3.65 10.59 -17.97
CA LEU A 117 -2.36 11.25 -17.74
C LEU A 117 -1.49 11.09 -19.00
N PRO A 118 -0.51 11.98 -19.21
CA PRO A 118 0.46 11.83 -20.28
C PRO A 118 1.02 10.40 -20.34
N GLU A 119 1.27 9.91 -21.55
CA GLU A 119 1.80 8.56 -21.81
C GLU A 119 0.86 7.40 -21.43
N GLY A 120 -0.43 7.66 -21.15
CA GLY A 120 -1.42 6.62 -20.83
C GLY A 120 -1.24 6.01 -19.43
N VAL A 121 -0.57 6.74 -18.53
CA VAL A 121 -0.36 6.32 -17.15
C VAL A 121 -1.68 6.42 -16.39
N ASP A 122 -2.24 5.29 -15.96
CA ASP A 122 -3.34 5.28 -14.99
C ASP A 122 -2.76 5.22 -13.57
N PRO A 123 -2.82 6.31 -12.77
CA PRO A 123 -2.25 6.35 -11.43
C PRO A 123 -3.00 5.43 -10.44
N PHE A 124 -4.22 5.03 -10.81
CA PHE A 124 -5.11 4.22 -9.99
C PHE A 124 -5.14 2.75 -10.40
N LYS A 125 -4.38 2.37 -11.44
CA LYS A 125 -4.28 0.98 -11.94
C LYS A 125 -3.94 -0.03 -10.83
N ARG A 126 -3.15 0.39 -9.83
CA ARG A 126 -2.80 -0.43 -8.66
C ARG A 126 -3.98 -0.74 -7.73
N MET A 127 -4.97 0.15 -7.68
CA MET A 127 -6.13 0.08 -6.78
C MET A 127 -7.35 -0.58 -7.43
N GLN A 128 -7.37 -0.72 -8.75
CA GLN A 128 -8.45 -1.34 -9.52
C GLN A 128 -8.27 -2.87 -9.63
N GLY A 129 -9.24 -3.59 -10.19
CA GLY A 129 -9.18 -5.04 -10.45
C GLY A 129 -9.40 -5.95 -9.25
N SER A 130 -9.13 -5.48 -8.03
CA SER A 130 -9.16 -6.33 -6.84
C SER A 130 -10.56 -6.86 -6.50
N HIS A 131 -11.60 -6.04 -6.70
CA HIS A 131 -12.98 -6.46 -6.43
C HIS A 131 -13.47 -7.50 -7.46
N GLU A 132 -13.13 -7.30 -8.73
CA GLU A 132 -13.42 -8.23 -9.84
C GLU A 132 -12.71 -9.57 -9.61
N MET A 133 -11.42 -9.53 -9.29
CA MET A 133 -10.62 -10.71 -8.93
C MET A 133 -11.25 -11.49 -7.78
N ALA A 134 -11.66 -10.81 -6.71
CA ALA A 134 -12.33 -11.44 -5.58
C ALA A 134 -13.69 -12.04 -5.96
N ALA A 135 -14.47 -11.38 -6.82
CA ALA A 135 -15.75 -11.92 -7.29
C ALA A 135 -15.55 -13.21 -8.11
N ILE A 136 -14.52 -13.25 -8.96
CA ILE A 136 -14.14 -14.44 -9.74
C ILE A 136 -13.74 -15.58 -8.79
N ILE A 137 -12.85 -15.32 -7.84
CA ILE A 137 -12.36 -16.33 -6.89
C ILE A 137 -13.50 -16.82 -5.99
N ARG A 138 -14.37 -15.92 -5.50
CA ARG A 138 -15.57 -16.29 -4.72
C ARG A 138 -16.46 -17.24 -5.50
N LYS A 139 -16.76 -16.92 -6.76
CA LYS A 139 -17.61 -17.76 -7.62
C LYS A 139 -16.99 -19.13 -7.84
N ALA A 140 -15.69 -19.20 -8.08
CA ALA A 140 -14.98 -20.46 -8.21
C ALA A 140 -15.00 -21.26 -6.90
N ALA A 141 -14.72 -20.62 -5.77
CA ALA A 141 -14.72 -21.25 -4.45
C ALA A 141 -16.09 -21.84 -4.09
N ALA A 142 -17.18 -21.13 -4.37
CA ALA A 142 -18.54 -21.60 -4.13
C ALA A 142 -18.98 -22.73 -5.09
N GLY A 143 -18.35 -22.85 -6.25
CA GLY A 143 -18.65 -23.87 -7.26
C GLY A 143 -17.92 -25.20 -7.08
N GLY A 144 -17.00 -25.31 -6.12
CA GLY A 144 -16.22 -26.51 -5.88
C GLY A 144 -16.12 -26.88 -4.39
N ASP A 145 -15.41 -27.97 -4.11
CA ASP A 145 -15.25 -28.57 -2.80
C ASP A 145 -14.01 -28.05 -2.05
N TYR A 146 -13.68 -26.76 -2.20
CA TYR A 146 -12.43 -26.20 -1.71
C TYR A 146 -12.46 -25.93 -0.20
N ARG A 147 -11.41 -26.36 0.49
CA ARG A 147 -11.25 -26.16 1.94
C ARG A 147 -10.33 -24.99 2.29
N ALA A 148 -9.57 -24.48 1.32
CA ALA A 148 -8.84 -23.22 1.43
C ALA A 148 -8.63 -22.57 0.06
N ILE A 149 -8.33 -21.27 0.08
CA ILE A 149 -7.86 -20.50 -1.06
C ILE A 149 -6.37 -20.21 -0.88
N LEU A 150 -5.56 -20.65 -1.83
CA LEU A 150 -4.10 -20.53 -1.78
C LEU A 150 -3.62 -19.43 -2.73
N SER A 151 -2.70 -18.59 -2.24
CA SER A 151 -2.05 -17.52 -3.00
C SER A 151 -0.53 -17.68 -2.91
N ASP A 152 0.18 -17.45 -4.00
CA ASP A 152 1.65 -17.54 -4.10
C ASP A 152 2.39 -16.24 -3.78
N ASN A 153 1.66 -15.14 -3.54
CA ASN A 153 2.28 -13.84 -3.36
C ASN A 153 1.57 -12.99 -2.31
N ARG A 154 2.36 -12.13 -1.65
CA ARG A 154 1.92 -11.20 -0.61
C ARG A 154 0.70 -10.35 -1.02
N ARG A 155 0.69 -9.83 -2.25
CA ARG A 155 -0.36 -8.92 -2.72
C ARG A 155 -1.68 -9.67 -2.85
N GLY A 156 -1.67 -10.84 -3.46
CA GLY A 156 -2.83 -11.73 -3.61
C GLY A 156 -3.41 -12.10 -2.26
N THR A 157 -2.56 -12.56 -1.35
CA THR A 157 -2.97 -12.93 0.00
C THR A 157 -3.61 -11.75 0.73
N SER A 158 -2.96 -10.57 0.70
CA SER A 158 -3.48 -9.38 1.38
C SER A 158 -4.83 -8.92 0.84
N LEU A 159 -5.01 -8.94 -0.48
CA LEU A 159 -6.26 -8.52 -1.12
C LEU A 159 -7.38 -9.52 -0.84
N MET A 160 -7.10 -10.82 -0.94
CA MET A 160 -8.12 -11.84 -0.75
C MET A 160 -8.54 -11.98 0.71
N ILE A 161 -7.62 -11.80 1.68
CA ILE A 161 -8.03 -11.70 3.09
C ILE A 161 -9.04 -10.57 3.31
N TYR A 162 -8.87 -9.43 2.65
CA TYR A 162 -9.78 -8.30 2.79
C TYR A 162 -11.10 -8.49 2.03
N TYR A 163 -11.04 -8.87 0.75
CA TYR A 163 -12.22 -8.92 -0.13
C TYR A 163 -13.05 -10.22 0.02
N LEU A 164 -12.46 -11.28 0.58
CA LEU A 164 -13.13 -12.54 0.91
C LEU A 164 -13.34 -12.72 2.41
N ARG A 165 -13.26 -11.64 3.21
CA ARG A 165 -13.41 -11.69 4.68
C ARG A 165 -14.73 -12.27 5.18
N ASP A 166 -15.76 -12.24 4.34
CA ASP A 166 -17.10 -12.73 4.65
C ASP A 166 -17.29 -14.20 4.21
N GLU A 167 -16.26 -14.82 3.60
CA GLU A 167 -16.27 -16.23 3.19
C GLU A 167 -15.80 -17.15 4.32
N THR A 168 -16.35 -18.36 4.36
CA THR A 168 -15.94 -19.39 5.32
C THR A 168 -14.65 -20.10 4.93
N VAL A 169 -14.29 -20.06 3.64
CA VAL A 169 -13.09 -20.72 3.12
C VAL A 169 -11.86 -19.85 3.44
N PRO A 170 -10.91 -20.34 4.26
CA PRO A 170 -9.77 -19.53 4.67
C PRO A 170 -8.79 -19.26 3.52
N VAL A 171 -8.24 -18.05 3.50
CA VAL A 171 -7.15 -17.66 2.59
C VAL A 171 -5.80 -17.94 3.26
N GLN A 172 -4.94 -18.69 2.58
CA GLN A 172 -3.60 -19.11 3.01
C GLN A 172 -2.53 -18.58 2.02
N ALA A 173 -1.35 -18.25 2.56
CA ALA A 173 -0.16 -17.93 1.79
C ALA A 173 0.65 -19.20 1.53
N TRP A 174 1.09 -19.40 0.29
CA TRP A 174 2.11 -20.38 -0.01
C TRP A 174 3.40 -20.06 0.75
N PHE A 175 4.06 -21.09 1.27
CA PHE A 175 5.32 -20.96 1.99
C PHE A 175 6.21 -22.17 1.68
N GLU A 176 7.35 -21.92 1.04
CA GLU A 176 8.29 -22.97 0.59
C GLU A 176 9.14 -23.54 1.74
N GLY A 177 9.01 -22.99 2.95
CA GLY A 177 9.83 -23.32 4.10
C GLY A 177 10.98 -22.32 4.33
N GLY A 178 11.69 -22.49 5.44
CA GLY A 178 12.82 -21.62 5.80
C GLY A 178 12.40 -20.34 6.50
N ARG A 179 12.89 -19.18 6.05
CA ARG A 179 12.59 -17.88 6.66
C ARG A 179 11.46 -17.20 5.90
N PRO A 180 10.34 -16.85 6.56
CA PRO A 180 9.25 -16.13 5.92
C PRO A 180 9.69 -14.80 5.30
N ASN A 181 9.24 -14.54 4.07
CA ASN A 181 9.50 -13.30 3.34
C ASN A 181 8.54 -12.18 3.74
N ASP A 182 7.35 -12.54 4.23
CA ASP A 182 6.35 -11.58 4.67
C ASP A 182 5.49 -12.07 5.84
N HIS A 183 4.66 -11.17 6.36
CA HIS A 183 3.81 -11.42 7.52
C HIS A 183 2.74 -12.50 7.30
N PHE A 184 2.28 -12.72 6.06
CA PHE A 184 1.28 -13.73 5.76
C PHE A 184 1.89 -15.13 5.71
N GLU A 185 3.12 -15.25 5.20
CA GLU A 185 3.89 -16.51 5.35
C GLU A 185 4.15 -16.83 6.84
N MET A 186 4.21 -15.84 7.73
CA MET A 186 4.37 -16.09 9.18
C MET A 186 3.06 -16.51 9.88
N THR A 187 1.94 -15.92 9.48
CA THR A 187 0.68 -16.00 10.25
C THR A 187 -0.39 -16.88 9.62
N ARG A 188 -0.24 -17.17 8.32
CA ARG A 188 -1.21 -17.86 7.47
C ARG A 188 -0.51 -18.71 6.41
N ALA A 189 0.63 -19.29 6.76
CA ALA A 189 1.31 -20.22 5.86
C ALA A 189 0.43 -21.46 5.64
N TRP A 190 0.38 -21.90 4.39
CA TRP A 190 -0.11 -23.20 4.01
C TRP A 190 0.75 -24.29 4.66
N GLN A 191 0.16 -25.05 5.59
CA GLN A 191 0.85 -26.11 6.33
C GLN A 191 -0.05 -27.33 6.61
N ASP A 192 -1.31 -27.31 6.17
CA ASP A 192 -2.31 -28.30 6.61
C ASP A 192 -2.92 -29.06 5.43
N GLU A 193 -2.53 -30.33 5.29
CA GLU A 193 -3.13 -31.29 4.34
C GLU A 193 -4.64 -31.48 4.58
N LYS A 194 -5.16 -31.16 5.77
CA LYS A 194 -6.61 -31.21 6.06
C LYS A 194 -7.37 -30.08 5.38
N LEU A 195 -6.72 -29.06 4.85
CA LEU A 195 -7.36 -27.97 4.10
C LEU A 195 -7.39 -28.24 2.58
N GLU A 196 -7.32 -29.50 2.18
CA GLU A 196 -7.45 -29.93 0.78
C GLU A 196 -8.87 -30.37 0.40
N PRO A 197 -9.28 -30.22 -0.87
CA PRO A 197 -8.54 -29.59 -1.97
C PRO A 197 -8.48 -28.06 -1.81
N VAL A 198 -7.46 -27.43 -2.40
CA VAL A 198 -7.30 -25.97 -2.38
C VAL A 198 -7.62 -25.36 -3.73
N LEU A 199 -8.24 -24.18 -3.68
CA LEU A 199 -8.35 -23.29 -4.83
C LEU A 199 -7.10 -22.41 -4.86
N TYR A 200 -6.13 -22.79 -5.68
CA TYR A 200 -4.93 -21.99 -5.90
C TYR A 200 -5.19 -20.94 -6.98
N PHE A 201 -4.98 -19.66 -6.65
CA PHE A 201 -5.01 -18.58 -7.63
C PHE A 201 -3.63 -17.94 -7.77
N THR A 202 -3.29 -17.57 -8.99
CA THR A 202 -2.00 -16.94 -9.30
C THR A 202 -2.08 -16.09 -10.56
N TRP A 203 -1.20 -15.11 -10.66
CA TRP A 203 -0.86 -14.40 -11.90
C TRP A 203 0.65 -14.49 -12.19
N SER A 204 1.35 -15.40 -11.51
CA SER A 204 2.77 -15.65 -11.72
C SER A 204 3.00 -16.28 -13.08
N ARG A 205 4.16 -15.96 -13.67
CA ARG A 205 4.62 -16.59 -14.93
C ARG A 205 5.13 -18.01 -14.71
N ASN A 206 5.42 -18.40 -13.46
CA ASN A 206 5.94 -19.73 -13.14
C ASN A 206 5.15 -20.39 -12.00
N PRO A 207 3.88 -20.78 -12.24
CA PRO A 207 3.09 -21.49 -11.24
C PRO A 207 3.53 -22.96 -11.06
N ALA A 208 4.38 -23.48 -11.96
CA ALA A 208 4.79 -24.88 -11.99
C ALA A 208 5.52 -25.32 -10.72
N ALA A 209 6.30 -24.43 -10.10
CA ALA A 209 7.00 -24.71 -8.85
C ALA A 209 6.02 -25.14 -7.74
N ILE A 210 4.90 -24.43 -7.62
CA ILE A 210 3.86 -24.69 -6.61
C ILE A 210 3.01 -25.88 -7.03
N ILE A 211 2.62 -25.95 -8.30
CA ILE A 211 1.82 -27.06 -8.82
C ILE A 211 2.53 -28.41 -8.61
N SER A 212 3.86 -28.45 -8.77
CA SER A 212 4.64 -29.70 -8.60
C SER A 212 4.69 -30.22 -7.17
N SER A 213 4.37 -29.39 -6.18
CA SER A 213 4.20 -29.80 -4.78
C SER A 213 2.92 -30.58 -4.50
N PHE A 214 2.02 -30.71 -5.48
CA PHE A 214 0.76 -31.42 -5.31
C PHE A 214 0.71 -32.63 -6.25
N LYS A 215 0.03 -33.69 -5.79
CA LYS A 215 -0.20 -34.89 -6.59
C LYS A 215 -1.15 -34.62 -7.75
N ASP A 216 -2.25 -33.94 -7.46
CA ASP A 216 -3.32 -33.66 -8.39
C ASP A 216 -3.41 -32.15 -8.60
N ALA A 217 -3.38 -31.73 -9.86
CA ALA A 217 -3.47 -30.34 -10.25
C ALA A 217 -4.33 -30.20 -11.50
N GLU A 218 -5.44 -29.51 -11.38
CA GLU A 218 -6.40 -29.30 -12.46
C GLU A 218 -6.58 -27.80 -12.68
N LEU A 219 -6.44 -27.33 -13.92
CA LEU A 219 -6.77 -25.95 -14.28
C LEU A 219 -8.29 -25.80 -14.29
N VAL A 220 -8.81 -25.05 -13.34
CA VAL A 220 -10.25 -24.78 -13.18
C VAL A 220 -10.69 -23.71 -14.17
N SER A 221 -9.91 -22.62 -14.27
CA SER A 221 -10.21 -21.53 -15.20
C SER A 221 -9.02 -20.61 -15.42
N GLU A 222 -8.97 -20.01 -16.60
CA GLU A 222 -8.13 -18.86 -16.92
C GLU A 222 -9.05 -17.66 -17.17
N VAL A 223 -8.88 -16.58 -16.42
CA VAL A 223 -9.79 -15.43 -16.48
C VAL A 223 -9.00 -14.13 -16.62
N SER A 224 -9.36 -13.34 -17.61
CA SER A 224 -8.86 -11.98 -17.75
C SER A 224 -9.61 -11.03 -16.82
N ILE A 225 -8.87 -10.12 -16.18
CA ILE A 225 -9.44 -9.07 -15.34
C ILE A 225 -9.49 -7.80 -16.20
N GLY A 226 -10.67 -7.21 -16.31
CA GLY A 226 -10.91 -6.04 -17.16
C GLY A 226 -10.29 -4.76 -16.61
N SER A 227 -9.88 -4.75 -15.33
CA SER A 227 -9.39 -3.57 -14.64
C SER A 227 -8.10 -3.79 -13.83
N GLY A 228 -7.30 -2.73 -13.71
CA GLY A 228 -6.11 -2.70 -12.87
C GLY A 228 -4.84 -3.30 -13.49
N GLU A 229 -3.88 -3.65 -12.63
CA GLU A 229 -2.53 -4.07 -13.06
C GLU A 229 -2.39 -5.54 -13.37
N ILE A 230 -3.28 -6.37 -12.82
CA ILE A 230 -3.24 -7.82 -12.99
C ILE A 230 -4.18 -8.13 -14.17
N PRO A 231 -3.68 -8.39 -15.39
CA PRO A 231 -4.55 -8.53 -16.56
C PRO A 231 -5.24 -9.90 -16.62
N ARG A 232 -4.72 -10.88 -15.88
CA ARG A 232 -5.13 -12.28 -15.95
C ARG A 232 -4.75 -13.01 -14.68
N ILE A 233 -5.61 -13.97 -14.31
CA ILE A 233 -5.37 -14.94 -13.25
C ILE A 233 -5.66 -16.35 -13.74
N TRP A 234 -4.97 -17.31 -13.16
CA TRP A 234 -5.21 -18.73 -13.32
C TRP A 234 -5.69 -19.30 -12.00
N LEU A 235 -6.73 -20.14 -12.07
CA LEU A 235 -7.28 -20.87 -10.94
C LEU A 235 -7.03 -22.36 -11.12
N TYR A 236 -6.46 -23.00 -10.12
CA TYR A 236 -6.20 -24.43 -10.10
C TYR A 236 -6.86 -25.08 -8.89
N ARG A 237 -7.36 -26.30 -9.06
CA ARG A 237 -7.67 -27.21 -7.97
C ARG A 237 -6.44 -28.03 -7.69
N LEU A 238 -5.84 -27.87 -6.51
CA LEU A 238 -4.69 -28.66 -6.08
C LEU A 238 -5.07 -29.59 -4.92
N ALA A 239 -4.57 -30.82 -4.94
CA ALA A 239 -4.78 -31.81 -3.88
C ALA A 239 -3.61 -32.80 -3.78
N GLY A 240 -3.50 -33.45 -2.62
CA GLY A 240 -2.44 -34.39 -2.30
C GLY A 240 -1.07 -33.72 -2.22
N TYR A 241 -0.94 -32.72 -1.35
CA TYR A 241 0.31 -32.04 -1.06
C TYR A 241 1.41 -33.04 -0.69
N ARG A 242 2.59 -32.86 -1.27
CA ARG A 242 3.77 -33.75 -1.13
C ARG A 242 4.93 -33.07 -0.42
N GLY A 243 4.74 -31.83 0.04
CA GLY A 243 5.80 -30.95 0.51
C GLY A 243 6.29 -29.96 -0.56
N PRO A 244 7.19 -29.04 -0.19
CA PRO A 244 7.76 -28.09 -1.14
C PRO A 244 8.52 -28.87 -2.22
N GLY A 245 8.21 -28.60 -3.49
CA GLY A 245 8.81 -29.28 -4.63
C GLY A 245 10.32 -29.04 -4.58
N SER A 246 11.10 -30.12 -4.67
CA SER A 246 12.55 -29.99 -4.80
C SER A 246 12.83 -29.26 -6.11
N SER A 247 13.18 -27.97 -6.03
CA SER A 247 13.78 -27.26 -7.15
C SER A 247 15.14 -27.92 -7.44
N GLN A 248 15.19 -28.77 -8.45
CA GLN A 248 16.44 -29.07 -9.14
C GLN A 248 16.75 -27.95 -10.13
#